data_AF-A0AAD5QKS1-F1
#
_entry.id   AF-A0AAD5QKS1-F1
#
_cell.length_a   1.000
_cell.length_b   1.000
_cell.length_c   1.000
_cell.angle_alpha   90.00
_cell.angle_beta   90.00
_cell.angle_gamma   90.00
#
_symmetry.space_group_name_H-M   'P 1'
#
loop_
_entity.id
_entity.type
_entity.pdbx_description
1 polymer ?
#
loop_
_entity_poly.entity_id
_entity_poly.type
_entity_poly.pdbx_seq_one_letter_code
_entity_poly.pdbx_strand_id
1 'polypeptide(L)'
;PTSNVATIENNALVIEGVSRCRNALLNGQITDYDWDNGYTCHQLNNGAITIQLPQPYLIDSMRLLLWDLDDRFYSYYIAVSTDQTDWTEVVDKRAKQCRSWQLLKTKSLLCRDISFKLLAIRWLRSSTFVTR
;
A
#
# COMPACT_ATOMS: atom_id res chain seq x y z
N PRO A 1 11.89 5.49 -12.45
CA PRO A 1 11.22 6.50 -13.32
C PRO A 1 11.28 7.87 -12.64
N THR A 2 11.19 8.98 -13.38
CA THR A 2 11.21 10.34 -12.79
C THR A 2 9.81 10.82 -12.36
N SER A 3 8.76 10.12 -12.75
CA SER A 3 7.36 10.39 -12.42
C SER A 3 6.66 9.14 -11.87
N ASN A 4 5.44 9.31 -11.34
CA ASN A 4 4.62 8.20 -10.86
C ASN A 4 4.13 7.34 -12.03
N VAL A 5 4.52 6.07 -12.04
CA VAL A 5 4.11 5.08 -13.05
C VAL A 5 2.96 4.17 -12.60
N ALA A 6 2.58 4.24 -11.32
CA ALA A 6 1.46 3.49 -10.76
C ALA A 6 0.16 4.32 -10.84
N THR A 7 -0.28 4.63 -12.06
CA THR A 7 -1.51 5.38 -12.33
C THR A 7 -2.32 4.73 -13.45
N ILE A 8 -3.62 5.03 -13.48
CA ILE A 8 -4.51 4.57 -14.57
C ILE A 8 -4.02 5.05 -15.94
N GLU A 9 -3.57 6.30 -16.04
CA GLU A 9 -3.05 6.90 -17.28
C GLU A 9 -1.81 6.15 -17.82
N ASN A 10 -1.01 5.58 -16.92
CA ASN A 10 0.14 4.76 -17.27
C ASN A 10 -0.22 3.27 -17.42
N ASN A 11 -1.51 2.91 -17.53
CA ASN A 11 -1.99 1.53 -17.66
C ASN A 11 -1.56 0.61 -16.50
N ALA A 12 -1.33 1.16 -15.30
CA ALA A 12 -1.16 0.35 -14.11
C ALA A 12 -2.52 -0.25 -13.67
N LEU A 13 -2.48 -1.47 -13.13
CA LEU A 13 -3.66 -2.24 -12.77
C LEU A 13 -3.58 -2.69 -11.32
N VAL A 14 -4.72 -2.71 -10.62
CA VAL A 14 -4.86 -3.46 -9.37
C VAL A 14 -5.35 -4.86 -9.76
N ILE A 15 -4.47 -5.86 -9.62
CA ILE A 15 -4.76 -7.26 -9.99
C ILE A 15 -5.25 -8.08 -8.79
N GLU A 16 -5.01 -7.59 -7.58
CA GLU A 16 -5.50 -8.17 -6.34
C GLU A 16 -5.89 -7.05 -5.36
N GLY A 17 -6.97 -7.25 -4.63
CA GLY A 17 -7.56 -6.26 -3.73
C GLY A 17 -9.03 -6.00 -4.04
N VAL A 18 -9.77 -5.53 -3.03
CA VAL A 18 -11.20 -5.25 -3.10
C VAL A 18 -11.41 -3.75 -2.91
N SER A 19 -12.16 -3.15 -3.82
CA SER A 19 -12.61 -1.75 -3.74
C SER A 19 -14.03 -1.66 -4.26
N ARG A 20 -14.85 -0.78 -3.67
CA ARG A 20 -16.18 -0.47 -4.22
C ARG A 20 -16.08 0.43 -5.45
N CYS A 21 -15.07 1.29 -5.50
CA CYS A 21 -14.80 2.15 -6.65
C CYS A 21 -13.69 1.54 -7.51
N ARG A 22 -13.95 1.38 -8.81
CA ARG A 22 -12.94 0.90 -9.75
C ARG A 22 -11.72 1.83 -9.71
N ASN A 23 -10.52 1.26 -9.63
CA ASN A 23 -9.24 1.96 -9.65
C ASN A 23 -9.01 2.99 -8.52
N ALA A 24 -9.72 2.91 -7.39
CA ALA A 24 -9.59 3.86 -6.27
C ALA A 24 -8.13 4.08 -5.84
N LEU A 25 -7.29 3.03 -5.86
CA LEU A 25 -5.88 3.12 -5.48
C LEU A 25 -5.00 3.90 -6.47
N LEU A 26 -5.40 3.97 -7.76
CA LEU A 26 -4.55 4.45 -8.86
C LEU A 26 -5.11 5.71 -9.56
N ASN A 27 -6.26 6.22 -9.13
CA ASN A 27 -6.96 7.34 -9.76
C ASN A 27 -6.42 8.72 -9.37
N GLY A 28 -5.47 8.80 -8.43
CA GLY A 28 -4.87 10.04 -7.95
C GLY A 28 -5.74 10.87 -7.00
N GLN A 29 -6.94 10.40 -6.62
CA GLN A 29 -7.77 11.06 -5.62
C GLN A 29 -7.23 10.78 -4.22
N ILE A 30 -6.91 11.84 -3.48
CA ILE A 30 -6.25 11.76 -2.16
C ILE A 30 -6.99 12.51 -1.05
N THR A 31 -8.17 13.08 -1.35
CA THR A 31 -9.00 13.84 -0.40
C THR A 31 -10.43 13.36 -0.38
N ASP A 32 -10.91 12.74 -1.46
CA ASP A 32 -12.29 12.30 -1.63
C ASP A 32 -12.39 10.79 -1.33
N TYR A 33 -12.31 10.45 -0.05
CA TYR A 33 -12.52 9.11 0.46
C TYR A 33 -13.28 9.18 1.78
N ASP A 34 -14.14 8.19 1.99
CA ASP A 34 -15.01 8.10 3.16
C ASP A 34 -15.21 6.62 3.53
N TRP A 35 -16.11 6.35 4.48
CA TRP A 35 -16.34 5.00 4.99
C TRP A 35 -16.74 4.00 3.89
N ASP A 36 -17.38 4.49 2.82
CA ASP A 36 -17.93 3.67 1.75
C ASP A 36 -17.07 3.67 0.48
N ASN A 37 -16.21 4.67 0.26
CA ASN A 37 -15.53 4.88 -1.02
C ASN A 37 -14.07 5.38 -0.89
N GLY A 38 -13.33 5.29 -2.00
CA GLY A 38 -12.00 5.90 -2.12
C GLY A 38 -10.84 5.10 -1.51
N TYR A 39 -11.02 3.82 -1.23
CA TYR A 39 -9.97 2.94 -0.74
C TYR A 39 -9.97 1.56 -1.39
N THR A 40 -8.82 0.90 -1.38
CA THR A 40 -8.67 -0.52 -1.72
C THR A 40 -8.21 -1.27 -0.48
N CYS A 41 -8.81 -2.43 -0.22
CA CYS A 41 -8.54 -3.26 0.94
C CYS A 41 -8.30 -4.71 0.53
N HIS A 42 -7.83 -5.53 1.46
CA HIS A 42 -7.81 -6.99 1.32
C HIS A 42 -8.15 -7.63 2.67
N GLN A 43 -8.50 -8.92 2.67
CA GLN A 43 -8.72 -9.63 3.92
C GLN A 43 -7.39 -9.85 4.64
N LEU A 44 -7.34 -9.54 5.94
CA LEU A 44 -6.16 -9.83 6.75
C LEU A 44 -5.88 -11.34 6.73
N ASN A 45 -4.61 -11.70 6.60
CA ASN A 45 -4.12 -13.09 6.46
C ASN A 45 -4.56 -13.84 5.20
N ASN A 46 -5.41 -13.26 4.34
CA ASN A 46 -5.88 -13.90 3.12
C ASN A 46 -5.81 -12.92 1.93
N GLY A 47 -4.70 -12.99 1.21
CA GLY A 47 -4.40 -12.12 0.07
C GLY A 47 -3.56 -10.89 0.41
N ALA A 48 -3.49 -9.99 -0.55
CA ALA A 48 -2.77 -8.73 -0.55
C ALA A 48 -3.46 -7.71 -1.49
N ILE A 49 -2.95 -6.49 -1.52
CA ILE A 49 -3.24 -5.53 -2.58
C ILE A 49 -2.06 -5.57 -3.54
N THR A 50 -2.28 -6.02 -4.77
CA THR A 50 -1.20 -6.21 -5.75
C THR A 50 -1.43 -5.30 -6.96
N ILE A 51 -0.44 -4.46 -7.25
CA ILE A 51 -0.41 -3.52 -8.37
C ILE A 51 0.52 -4.07 -9.43
N GLN A 52 0.04 -4.17 -10.66
CA GLN A 52 0.83 -4.49 -11.84
C GLN A 52 1.09 -3.22 -12.66
N LEU A 53 2.36 -2.99 -12.98
CA LEU A 53 2.82 -1.93 -13.87
C LEU A 53 2.78 -2.41 -15.32
N PRO A 54 2.66 -1.51 -16.31
CA PRO A 54 2.58 -1.90 -17.73
C PRO A 54 3.85 -2.59 -18.24
N GLN A 55 4.98 -2.36 -17.58
CA GLN A 55 6.28 -2.94 -17.88
C GLN A 55 7.14 -2.91 -16.61
N PRO A 56 8.28 -3.64 -16.58
CA PRO A 56 9.25 -3.52 -15.50
C PRO A 56 9.85 -2.11 -15.41
N TYR A 57 9.99 -1.60 -14.19
CA TYR A 57 10.65 -0.34 -13.90
C TYR A 57 11.67 -0.50 -12.76
N LEU A 58 12.74 0.29 -12.81
CA LEU A 58 13.59 0.51 -11.63
C LEU A 58 12.88 1.44 -10.66
N ILE A 59 12.43 0.92 -9.52
CA ILE A 59 11.72 1.66 -8.49
C ILE A 59 12.59 1.78 -7.24
N ASP A 60 12.74 3.02 -6.76
CA ASP A 60 13.52 3.37 -5.57
C ASP A 60 12.69 4.11 -4.50
N SER A 61 11.42 4.40 -4.81
CA SER A 61 10.56 5.18 -3.94
C SER A 61 9.08 4.89 -4.21
N MET A 62 8.29 4.97 -3.14
CA MET A 62 6.85 4.75 -3.18
C MET A 62 6.17 5.71 -2.20
N ARG A 63 4.93 6.09 -2.49
CA ARG A 63 4.08 6.82 -1.56
C ARG A 63 2.76 6.08 -1.42
N LEU A 64 2.28 5.97 -0.19
CA LEU A 64 1.04 5.29 0.14
C LEU A 64 0.27 6.12 1.16
N LEU A 65 -1.01 6.33 0.92
CA LEU A 65 -1.92 6.90 1.91
C LEU A 65 -2.64 5.75 2.62
N LEU A 66 -2.33 5.56 3.90
CA LEU A 66 -3.12 4.68 4.76
C LEU A 66 -4.32 5.44 5.30
N TRP A 67 -5.44 4.75 5.46
CA TRP A 67 -6.65 5.31 6.06
C TRP A 67 -6.35 6.04 7.37
N ASP A 68 -6.89 7.24 7.52
CA ASP A 68 -6.60 8.14 8.63
C ASP A 68 -7.79 9.00 9.08
N LEU A 69 -9.01 8.64 8.65
CA LEU A 69 -10.24 9.30 9.13
C LEU A 69 -10.67 8.85 10.53
N ASP A 70 -9.91 7.94 11.17
CA ASP A 70 -10.05 7.58 12.57
C ASP A 70 -8.72 7.11 13.21
N ASP A 71 -8.80 6.56 14.43
CA ASP A 71 -7.64 6.18 15.25
C ASP A 71 -7.11 4.76 14.96
N ARG A 72 -7.32 4.26 13.74
CA ARG A 72 -6.74 2.99 13.31
C ARG A 72 -5.28 3.14 12.88
N PHE A 73 -4.49 2.14 13.22
CA PHE A 73 -3.10 2.01 12.78
C PHE A 73 -2.87 0.70 12.06
N TYR A 74 -1.91 0.72 11.14
CA TYR A 74 -1.58 -0.40 10.28
C TYR A 74 -0.16 -0.89 10.52
N SER A 75 0.03 -2.20 10.42
CA SER A 75 1.33 -2.85 10.31
C SER A 75 1.35 -3.66 9.03
N TYR A 76 2.41 -3.52 8.23
CA TYR A 76 2.46 -4.07 6.88
C TYR A 76 3.89 -4.37 6.43
N TYR A 77 4.01 -5.05 5.29
CA TYR A 77 5.25 -5.10 4.52
C TYR A 77 4.92 -4.93 3.03
N ILE A 78 5.93 -4.56 2.25
CA ILE A 78 5.83 -4.43 0.79
C ILE A 78 6.85 -5.35 0.15
N ALA A 79 6.39 -6.15 -0.79
CA ALA A 79 7.24 -6.96 -1.65
C ALA A 79 7.06 -6.55 -3.12
N VAL A 80 8.10 -6.75 -3.91
CA VAL A 80 8.09 -6.49 -5.35
C VAL A 80 8.52 -7.73 -6.11
N SER A 81 8.03 -7.87 -7.32
CA SER A 81 8.35 -8.98 -8.22
C SER A 81 8.44 -8.50 -9.67
N THR A 82 9.08 -9.27 -10.53
CA THR A 82 9.07 -9.10 -11.99
C THR A 82 8.13 -10.07 -12.70
N ASP A 83 7.71 -11.14 -12.02
CA ASP A 83 7.01 -12.29 -12.62
C ASP A 83 5.81 -12.81 -11.79
N GLN A 84 5.50 -12.18 -10.65
CA GLN A 84 4.48 -12.59 -9.67
C GLN A 84 4.74 -13.93 -8.96
N THR A 85 5.90 -14.54 -9.17
CA THR A 85 6.32 -15.80 -8.52
C THR A 85 7.41 -15.57 -7.50
N ASP A 86 8.47 -14.87 -7.87
CA ASP A 86 9.59 -14.55 -7.01
C ASP A 86 9.40 -13.15 -6.41
N TRP A 87 9.23 -13.10 -5.09
CA TRP A 87 8.94 -11.87 -4.36
C TRP A 87 10.12 -11.46 -3.49
N THR A 88 10.56 -10.21 -3.67
CA THR A 88 11.59 -9.59 -2.82
C THR A 88 10.95 -8.56 -1.91
N GLU A 89 11.10 -8.73 -0.60
CA GLU A 89 10.64 -7.74 0.37
C GLU A 89 11.52 -6.48 0.32
N VAL A 90 10.88 -5.31 0.21
CA VAL A 90 11.57 -4.01 0.09
C VAL A 90 11.27 -3.07 1.25
N VAL A 91 10.19 -3.32 2.00
CA VAL A 91 9.79 -2.53 3.16
C VAL A 91 9.22 -3.46 4.24
N ASP A 92 9.80 -3.43 5.43
CA ASP A 92 9.24 -4.05 6.65
C ASP A 92 8.73 -2.96 7.61
N LYS A 93 7.41 -2.95 7.86
CA LYS A 93 6.74 -2.14 8.89
C LYS A 93 5.88 -3.00 9.82
N ARG A 94 6.19 -4.29 9.97
CA ARG A 94 5.41 -5.25 10.76
C ARG A 94 5.38 -4.89 12.26
N ALA A 95 6.47 -4.31 12.76
CA ALA A 95 6.60 -3.87 14.14
C ALA A 95 6.27 -2.37 14.35
N LYS A 96 5.67 -1.70 13.35
CA LYS A 96 5.38 -0.27 13.39
C LYS A 96 3.87 -0.02 13.35
N GLN A 97 3.44 1.06 14.00
CA GLN A 97 2.09 1.60 13.87
C GLN A 97 2.14 2.74 12.84
N CYS A 98 1.57 2.50 11.67
CA CYS A 98 1.58 3.43 10.55
C CYS A 98 0.15 3.93 10.28
N ARG A 99 0.01 5.20 9.89
CA ARG A 99 -1.25 5.87 9.54
C ARG A 99 -0.95 7.04 8.61
N SER A 100 -1.91 7.45 7.79
CA SER A 100 -1.75 8.57 6.85
C SER A 100 -0.63 8.31 5.83
N TRP A 101 -0.05 9.37 5.27
CA TRP A 101 1.01 9.29 4.27
C TRP A 101 2.27 8.56 4.75
N GLN A 102 2.65 7.54 3.98
CA GLN A 102 3.90 6.81 4.08
C GLN A 102 4.76 7.19 2.87
N LEU A 103 5.89 7.83 3.13
CA LEU A 103 6.91 8.12 2.11
C LEU A 103 8.03 7.09 2.28
N LEU A 104 8.14 6.19 1.32
CA LEU A 104 9.03 5.04 1.37
C LEU A 104 10.16 5.25 0.36
N LYS A 105 11.40 5.08 0.82
CA LYS A 105 12.58 4.98 -0.03
C LYS A 105 13.13 3.57 0.10
N THR A 106 13.45 2.95 -1.02
CA THR A 106 13.96 1.59 -1.11
C THR A 106 15.26 1.60 -1.90
N LYS A 107 15.97 0.47 -1.89
CA LYS A 107 17.00 0.25 -2.91
C LYS A 107 16.31 0.23 -4.29
N SER A 108 16.94 0.83 -5.29
CA SER A 108 16.47 0.74 -6.68
C SER A 108 16.48 -0.72 -7.13
N LEU A 109 15.30 -1.26 -7.37
CA LEU A 109 15.09 -2.64 -7.81
C LEU A 109 14.21 -2.67 -9.05
N LEU A 110 14.52 -3.60 -9.95
CA LEU A 110 13.67 -3.85 -11.11
C LEU A 110 12.43 -4.60 -10.63
N CYS A 111 11.25 -4.04 -10.88
CA CYS A 111 9.99 -4.69 -10.59
C CYS A 111 8.90 -4.30 -11.56
N ARG A 112 7.97 -5.22 -11.78
CA ARG A 112 6.74 -5.02 -12.54
C ARG A 112 5.52 -5.08 -11.64
N ASP A 113 5.56 -5.89 -10.59
CA ASP A 113 4.45 -6.13 -9.68
C ASP A 113 4.84 -5.70 -8.26
N ILE A 114 3.95 -4.98 -7.59
CA ILE A 114 4.13 -4.47 -6.22
C ILE A 114 3.01 -5.03 -5.37
N SER A 115 3.35 -5.82 -4.36
CA SER A 115 2.38 -6.42 -3.43
C SER A 115 2.49 -5.74 -2.06
N PHE A 116 1.36 -5.25 -1.59
CA PHE A 116 1.18 -4.61 -0.30
C PHE A 116 0.33 -5.50 0.60
N LYS A 117 0.91 -5.96 1.72
CA LYS A 117 0.22 -6.85 2.64
C LYS A 117 0.08 -6.24 4.02
N LEU A 118 -1.17 -5.92 4.37
CA LEU A 118 -1.57 -5.56 5.72
C LEU A 118 -1.61 -6.80 6.60
N LEU A 119 -1.00 -6.69 7.77
CA LEU A 119 -0.96 -7.75 8.76
C LEU A 119 -1.93 -7.51 9.91
N ALA A 120 -2.20 -6.25 10.24
CA ALA A 120 -3.12 -5.89 11.31
C ALA A 120 -3.71 -4.50 11.11
N ILE A 121 -4.99 -4.36 11.49
CA ILE A 121 -5.62 -3.08 11.83
C ILE A 121 -5.65 -3.04 13.36
N ARG A 122 -4.74 -2.29 13.97
CA ARG A 122 -4.72 -2.09 15.42
C ARG A 122 -5.63 -0.92 15.76
N TRP A 123 -6.74 -1.20 16.42
CA TRP A 123 -7.52 -0.19 17.16
C TRP A 123 -6.78 0.12 18.46
N LEU A 124 -6.29 1.34 18.62
CA LEU A 124 -5.80 1.81 19.90
C LEU A 124 -7.03 2.17 20.76
N ARG A 125 -7.33 1.37 21.79
CA ARG A 125 -8.18 1.85 22.90
C ARG A 125 -7.39 2.95 23.61
N SER A 126 -8.01 4.10 23.86
CA SER A 126 -7.42 5.11 24.75
C SER A 126 -7.21 4.51 26.14
N SER A 127 -5.97 4.44 26.63
CA SER A 127 -5.66 4.53 28.07
C SER A 127 -4.16 4.76 28.30
N THR A 128 -3.88 5.90 28.95
CA THR A 128 -2.81 6.17 29.94
C THR A 128 -1.34 5.89 29.58
N PHE A 129 -0.54 6.97 29.58
CA PHE A 129 0.90 6.95 29.86
C PHE A 129 1.22 6.17 31.15
N VAL A 130 2.32 5.39 31.15
CA VAL A 130 3.17 4.90 32.27
C VAL A 130 4.11 3.83 31.65
N THR A 131 5.44 3.77 31.81
CA THR A 131 6.42 4.48 32.66
C THR A 131 7.86 4.12 32.24
N ARG A 132 8.80 4.99 32.65
CA ARG A 132 10.26 4.83 32.83
C ARG A 132 11.13 4.75 31.58
#